data_AF-A0A383WJC1-F1
#
_entry.id   AF-A0A383WJC1-F1
#
_cell.length_a   1.000
_cell.length_b   1.000
_cell.length_c   1.000
_cell.angle_alpha   90.00
_cell.angle_beta   90.00
_cell.angle_gamma   90.00
#
_symmetry.space_group_name_H-M   'P 1'
#
loop_
_entity.id
_entity.type
_entity.pdbx_description
1 polymer ?
#
loop_
_entity_poly.entity_id
_entity_poly.type
_entity_poly.pdbx_seq_one_letter_code
_entity_poly.pdbx_strand_id
1 'polypeptide(L)'
;MNARQFVAVGSACVLVLVTAAASVLLLPQATLASSTAVSSTQLHPSTSTRHIQSTAATAVLDSSVVAPGAAAAAAAAAAQSAAEEAKELDKQLSTVRLRTPDLNTAFLPKWVYPIERGTCGTWMQQYAQLHRDILQGRKPARYSIFRQDRNGLTDRLVSSVSVFLHALLTDRAFLFDWSGRGNLWDAYRSSYIDWQYDKANPPEKDAAPGSVLLMDFMGQNREGDHRGPEHAVFYKWFTDTQLEDVGSNATYLIWSVNRGLVWKAATSNAHIKQRLRSLGLNPINIFGCLFDYLYRPTPSTMSLVRPLLPQLLDPTIFKIGLQIRTGDQHLGGGQKAKQFEDAFEWFHCARIAQERWKPRGQQSVWFLLTDSPDIRRGAKQYLGDQVVTMRGALLAHTMFIPNGLHNRSAAVLRFAAAETWLFSLMDVHVISQLSGFGRMGAMIAGSWNHIIQLPAGMWSLSGFEAKLTYVGRPDEASNANRTVVHADQCAHPSQRNGPAFCWPEDPSGPPPAMDSNSPMSLKIRHMCSKATPMEDIVMAHTGARRQ
;
A
#
# COMPACT_ATOMS: atom_id res chain seq x y z
N MET A 1 -1.17 47.15 -50.30
CA MET A 1 -2.28 47.03 -49.33
C MET A 1 -1.76 46.36 -48.06
N ASN A 2 -2.46 46.54 -46.93
CA ASN A 2 -2.20 45.91 -45.62
C ASN A 2 -0.81 46.12 -45.00
N ALA A 3 -0.65 47.25 -44.32
CA ALA A 3 0.32 47.36 -43.23
C ALA A 3 -0.24 46.74 -41.93
N ARG A 4 0.64 46.33 -41.01
CA ARG A 4 0.32 46.15 -39.58
C ARG A 4 1.42 46.76 -38.72
N GLN A 5 1.02 47.34 -37.60
CA GLN A 5 1.87 48.17 -36.75
C GLN A 5 2.73 47.33 -35.81
N PHE A 6 3.96 47.76 -35.56
CA PHE A 6 4.63 47.48 -34.29
C PHE A 6 4.11 48.47 -33.24
N VAL A 7 3.76 47.96 -32.06
CA VAL A 7 3.52 48.76 -30.85
C VAL A 7 4.48 48.25 -29.78
N ALA A 8 5.37 49.11 -29.32
CA ALA A 8 6.24 48.85 -28.19
C ALA A 8 5.73 49.63 -26.97
N VAL A 9 5.51 48.93 -25.86
CA VAL A 9 5.34 49.53 -24.53
C VAL A 9 6.18 48.69 -23.57
N GLY A 10 7.10 49.35 -22.87
CA GLY A 10 8.02 48.69 -21.94
C GLY A 10 7.39 48.41 -20.57
N SER A 11 8.10 47.64 -19.74
CA SER A 11 7.88 47.57 -18.30
C SER A 11 9.19 47.88 -17.58
N ALA A 12 9.13 48.75 -16.57
CA ALA A 12 10.31 49.27 -15.90
C ALA A 12 10.96 48.23 -14.99
N CYS A 13 12.29 48.21 -14.96
CA CYS A 13 13.05 47.47 -13.97
C CYS A 13 13.11 48.30 -12.67
N VAL A 14 12.49 47.83 -11.59
CA VAL A 14 12.55 48.47 -10.26
C VAL A 14 13.42 47.64 -9.34
N LEU A 15 14.71 48.02 -9.29
CA LEU A 15 15.68 47.51 -8.33
C LEU A 15 15.56 48.34 -7.03
N VAL A 16 15.20 47.70 -5.91
CA VAL A 16 15.32 48.32 -4.58
C VAL A 16 16.38 47.54 -3.79
N LEU A 17 17.48 48.22 -3.50
CA LEU A 17 18.63 47.65 -2.80
C LEU A 17 18.63 48.14 -1.35
N VAL A 18 18.97 47.25 -0.41
CA VAL A 18 18.94 47.50 1.03
C VAL A 18 20.03 48.48 1.45
N THR A 19 19.67 49.43 2.31
CA THR A 19 20.58 50.03 3.29
C THR A 19 19.96 49.96 4.68
N ALA A 20 20.81 49.87 5.72
CA ALA A 20 20.39 49.68 7.09
C ALA A 20 20.76 50.88 7.98
N ALA A 21 20.04 51.05 9.08
CA ALA A 21 20.44 51.87 10.22
C ALA A 21 20.27 51.02 11.49
N ALA A 22 21.28 51.06 12.37
CA ALA A 22 21.32 50.24 13.58
C ALA A 22 20.95 51.05 14.83
N SER A 23 20.51 50.35 15.87
CA SER A 23 20.62 50.80 17.26
C SER A 23 21.05 49.63 18.14
N VAL A 24 22.00 49.92 19.03
CA VAL A 24 22.62 48.99 19.99
C VAL A 24 22.12 49.37 21.40
N LEU A 25 22.65 48.71 22.45
CA LEU A 25 22.39 48.88 23.90
C LEU A 25 21.20 48.03 24.41
N LEU A 26 21.26 47.36 25.57
CA LEU A 26 22.40 47.10 26.48
C LEU A 26 22.12 45.82 27.31
N LEU A 27 23.17 45.22 27.87
CA LEU A 27 23.07 44.20 28.94
C LEU A 27 22.82 44.87 30.30
N PRO A 28 22.32 44.11 31.29
CA PRO A 28 23.25 43.70 32.36
C PRO A 28 23.19 42.20 32.72
N GLN A 29 24.25 41.73 33.39
CA GLN A 29 24.36 40.39 34.00
C GLN A 29 24.03 40.45 35.50
N ALA A 30 23.60 39.32 36.09
CA ALA A 30 23.71 39.07 37.54
C ALA A 30 23.73 37.56 37.88
N THR A 31 24.88 37.08 38.35
CA THR A 31 25.15 36.14 39.49
C THR A 31 24.08 35.13 39.96
N LEU A 32 24.31 33.81 40.13
CA LEU A 32 25.35 32.99 40.81
C LEU A 32 25.00 32.49 42.25
N ALA A 33 24.85 31.16 42.39
CA ALA A 33 24.93 30.30 43.59
C ALA A 33 24.96 28.80 43.13
N SER A 34 25.55 27.72 43.70
CA SER A 34 26.30 27.34 44.93
C SER A 34 25.51 27.24 46.26
N SER A 35 25.50 26.15 47.04
CA SER A 35 26.11 24.78 47.00
C SER A 35 25.22 23.82 47.86
N THR A 36 25.47 22.54 48.23
CA THR A 36 26.62 21.59 48.34
C THR A 36 26.34 20.30 47.54
N ALA A 37 27.08 19.16 47.52
CA ALA A 37 28.21 18.55 48.26
C ALA A 37 27.92 17.81 49.61
N VAL A 38 28.83 16.87 49.98
CA VAL A 38 28.80 15.83 51.06
C VAL A 38 28.20 14.48 50.59
N SER A 39 28.97 13.42 50.26
CA SER A 39 29.86 12.50 51.04
C SER A 39 29.10 11.29 51.64
N SER A 40 29.47 10.01 51.62
CA SER A 40 30.58 9.13 51.16
C SER A 40 31.17 8.24 52.29
N THR A 41 31.19 6.93 52.06
CA THR A 41 31.91 5.83 52.76
C THR A 41 31.92 4.64 51.78
N GLN A 42 33.04 4.00 51.37
CA GLN A 42 34.05 3.24 52.14
C GLN A 42 33.52 1.90 52.75
N LEU A 43 34.22 0.75 52.70
CA LEU A 43 35.47 0.37 52.01
C LEU A 43 35.67 -1.18 51.92
N HIS A 44 36.40 -1.63 50.89
CA HIS A 44 37.29 -2.82 50.84
C HIS A 44 36.75 -4.29 50.87
N PRO A 45 37.59 -5.31 50.51
CA PRO A 45 37.15 -6.43 49.65
C PRO A 45 37.39 -7.84 50.22
N SER A 46 37.13 -8.87 49.40
CA SER A 46 37.79 -10.17 49.51
C SER A 46 38.25 -10.70 48.15
N THR A 47 39.42 -11.35 48.12
CA THR A 47 40.01 -12.01 46.95
C THR A 47 39.76 -13.51 46.98
N SER A 48 39.39 -14.12 45.85
CA SER A 48 39.48 -15.58 45.70
C SER A 48 39.79 -15.96 44.25
N THR A 49 41.07 -16.14 43.97
CA THR A 49 41.57 -16.62 42.67
C THR A 49 41.45 -18.14 42.61
N ARG A 50 40.71 -18.68 41.64
CA ARG A 50 40.84 -20.09 41.23
C ARG A 50 40.92 -20.20 39.71
N HIS A 51 42.04 -20.74 39.24
CA HIS A 51 42.12 -21.28 37.89
C HIS A 51 41.19 -22.50 37.77
N ILE A 52 40.39 -22.54 36.72
CA ILE A 52 39.88 -23.77 36.11
C ILE A 52 40.21 -23.67 34.62
N GLN A 53 40.73 -24.75 34.04
CA GLN A 53 41.19 -24.77 32.65
C GLN A 53 40.00 -24.82 31.68
N SER A 54 40.07 -24.04 30.60
CA SER A 54 39.08 -24.10 29.52
C SER A 54 39.36 -25.29 28.60
N THR A 55 38.60 -26.37 28.76
CA THR A 55 38.51 -27.44 27.77
C THR A 55 37.42 -27.08 26.74
N ALA A 56 37.82 -26.71 25.53
CA ALA A 56 36.90 -26.36 24.46
C ALA A 56 36.15 -27.61 23.95
N ALA A 57 34.91 -27.80 24.41
CA ALA A 57 33.99 -28.80 23.88
C ALA A 57 33.17 -28.20 22.72
N THR A 58 33.50 -28.57 21.49
CA THR A 58 32.80 -28.10 20.29
C THR A 58 31.42 -28.75 20.17
N ALA A 59 30.42 -28.17 20.84
CA ALA A 59 29.03 -28.60 20.74
C ALA A 59 28.44 -28.25 19.35
N VAL A 60 28.60 -29.16 18.40
CA VAL A 60 27.88 -29.11 17.12
C VAL A 60 26.40 -29.38 17.38
N LEU A 61 25.59 -28.32 17.37
CA LEU A 61 24.13 -28.43 17.44
C LEU A 61 23.60 -28.95 16.09
N ASP A 62 23.45 -30.26 16.00
CA ASP A 62 22.74 -30.91 14.88
C ASP A 62 21.26 -30.50 14.90
N SER A 63 20.86 -29.70 13.92
CA SER A 63 19.51 -29.15 13.78
C SER A 63 18.55 -30.07 13.00
N SER A 64 18.94 -31.30 12.69
CA SER A 64 18.22 -32.19 11.77
C SER A 64 17.04 -32.98 12.35
N VAL A 65 16.76 -32.90 13.66
CA VAL A 65 15.69 -33.70 14.32
C VAL A 65 14.65 -32.85 15.06
N VAL A 66 13.91 -32.02 14.33
CA VAL A 66 12.56 -31.61 14.79
C VAL A 66 11.57 -32.69 14.39
N ALA A 67 11.04 -33.43 15.36
CA ALA A 67 10.10 -34.51 15.09
C ALA A 67 8.85 -33.99 14.33
N PRO A 68 8.44 -34.59 13.19
CA PRO A 68 7.38 -34.05 12.32
C PRO A 68 6.05 -33.74 13.01
N GLY A 69 5.70 -34.50 14.06
CA GLY A 69 4.49 -34.28 14.86
C GLY A 69 4.49 -32.95 15.64
N ALA A 70 5.65 -32.41 16.04
CA ALA A 70 5.72 -31.18 16.83
C ALA A 70 5.30 -29.95 16.00
N ALA A 71 5.78 -29.85 14.76
CA ALA A 71 5.38 -28.78 13.84
C ALA A 71 3.90 -28.89 13.46
N ALA A 72 3.40 -30.11 13.23
CA ALA A 72 1.98 -30.35 12.94
C ALA A 72 1.06 -29.99 14.12
N ALA A 73 1.44 -30.34 15.36
CA ALA A 73 0.71 -29.98 16.56
C ALA A 73 0.68 -28.47 16.81
N ALA A 74 1.81 -27.78 16.62
CA ALA A 74 1.89 -26.32 16.72
C ALA A 74 0.99 -25.62 15.67
N ALA A 75 1.00 -26.10 14.42
CA ALA A 75 0.12 -25.59 13.37
C ALA A 75 -1.37 -25.83 13.67
N ALA A 76 -1.73 -27.01 14.20
CA ALA A 76 -3.10 -27.32 14.59
C ALA A 76 -3.59 -26.44 15.76
N ALA A 77 -2.74 -26.20 16.77
CA ALA A 77 -3.06 -25.30 17.88
C ALA A 77 -3.25 -23.84 17.41
N ALA A 78 -2.38 -23.37 16.51
CA ALA A 78 -2.52 -22.04 15.90
C ALA A 78 -3.80 -21.92 15.07
N ALA A 79 -4.15 -22.95 14.29
CA ALA A 79 -5.40 -23.01 13.53
C ALA A 79 -6.64 -22.97 14.44
N GLN A 80 -6.63 -23.71 15.55
CA GLN A 80 -7.72 -23.69 16.51
C GLN A 80 -7.87 -22.32 17.19
N SER A 81 -6.77 -21.68 17.60
CA SER A 81 -6.81 -20.29 18.12
C SER A 81 -7.44 -19.34 17.10
N ALA A 82 -6.93 -19.33 15.86
CA ALA A 82 -7.46 -18.47 14.80
C ALA A 82 -8.95 -18.72 14.51
N ALA A 83 -9.39 -19.99 14.56
CA ALA A 83 -10.79 -20.36 14.36
C ALA A 83 -11.72 -19.98 15.55
N GLU A 84 -11.20 -19.97 16.78
CA GLU A 84 -11.94 -19.52 17.97
C GLU A 84 -11.99 -17.99 18.05
N GLU A 85 -10.89 -17.31 17.75
CA GLU A 85 -10.84 -15.85 17.68
C GLU A 85 -11.63 -15.30 16.48
N ALA A 86 -11.71 -16.04 15.36
CA ALA A 86 -12.60 -15.70 14.24
C ALA A 86 -14.09 -15.79 14.64
N LYS A 87 -14.48 -16.73 15.51
CA LYS A 87 -15.84 -16.81 16.07
C LYS A 87 -16.13 -15.69 17.06
N GLU A 88 -15.16 -15.33 17.90
CA GLU A 88 -15.30 -14.19 18.81
C GLU A 88 -15.36 -12.86 18.04
N LEU A 89 -14.57 -12.71 16.96
CA LEU A 89 -14.71 -11.58 16.03
C LEU A 89 -16.08 -11.59 15.34
N ASP A 90 -16.59 -12.74 14.87
CA ASP A 90 -17.92 -12.85 14.27
C ASP A 90 -19.04 -12.40 15.23
N LYS A 91 -18.92 -12.76 16.52
CA LYS A 91 -19.79 -12.36 17.63
C LYS A 91 -19.65 -10.87 17.99
N GLN A 92 -18.46 -10.29 17.94
CA GLN A 92 -18.26 -8.84 18.10
C GLN A 92 -18.86 -8.07 16.92
N LEU A 93 -18.62 -8.53 15.68
CA LEU A 93 -19.18 -7.97 14.45
C LEU A 93 -20.72 -8.07 14.38
N SER A 94 -21.38 -8.98 15.11
CA SER A 94 -22.86 -9.08 15.16
C SER A 94 -23.49 -8.27 16.29
N THR A 95 -22.74 -7.95 17.36
CA THR A 95 -23.26 -7.25 18.55
C THR A 95 -22.99 -5.74 18.56
N VAL A 96 -22.01 -5.25 17.80
CA VAL A 96 -21.62 -3.83 17.82
C VAL A 96 -22.68 -2.92 17.18
N ARG A 97 -23.37 -2.17 18.05
CA ARG A 97 -24.07 -0.91 17.72
C ARG A 97 -23.20 0.26 18.17
N LEU A 98 -22.46 0.84 17.23
CA LEU A 98 -21.50 1.93 17.48
C LEU A 98 -22.17 3.16 18.13
N ARG A 99 -21.50 3.73 19.13
CA ARG A 99 -21.71 5.10 19.60
C ARG A 99 -20.48 5.94 19.23
N THR A 100 -20.64 7.24 19.07
CA THR A 100 -19.53 8.17 18.72
C THR A 100 -18.26 8.06 19.59
N PRO A 101 -18.30 7.79 20.91
CA PRO A 101 -17.07 7.55 21.69
C PRO A 101 -16.24 6.31 21.28
N ASP A 102 -16.82 5.35 20.54
CA ASP A 102 -16.16 4.09 20.14
C ASP A 102 -15.15 4.27 18.97
N LEU A 103 -14.80 5.51 18.63
CA LEU A 103 -13.81 5.83 17.59
C LEU A 103 -12.38 5.43 17.99
N ASN A 104 -12.06 5.44 19.29
CA ASN A 104 -10.71 5.21 19.81
C ASN A 104 -10.44 3.75 20.22
N THR A 105 -11.45 2.88 20.25
CA THR A 105 -11.27 1.46 20.62
C THR A 105 -10.81 0.62 19.43
N ALA A 106 -9.94 -0.35 19.70
CA ALA A 106 -9.51 -1.32 18.68
C ALA A 106 -10.67 -2.29 18.40
N PHE A 107 -11.36 -2.07 17.27
CA PHE A 107 -12.54 -2.83 16.84
C PHE A 107 -12.23 -4.23 16.29
N LEU A 108 -10.96 -4.53 15.99
CA LEU A 108 -10.49 -5.85 15.59
C LEU A 108 -9.37 -6.30 16.55
N PRO A 109 -9.18 -7.61 16.77
CA PRO A 109 -8.00 -8.13 17.48
C PRO A 109 -6.69 -7.63 16.86
N LYS A 110 -5.64 -7.50 17.70
CA LYS A 110 -4.35 -6.87 17.29
C LYS A 110 -3.65 -7.55 16.10
N TRP A 111 -3.90 -8.85 15.90
CA TRP A 111 -3.30 -9.66 14.84
C TRP A 111 -4.07 -9.62 13.51
N VAL A 112 -5.30 -9.07 13.49
CA VAL A 112 -6.10 -8.89 12.26
C VAL A 112 -5.65 -7.65 11.47
N TYR A 113 -4.69 -6.88 11.98
CA TYR A 113 -4.12 -5.74 11.27
C TYR A 113 -2.99 -6.21 10.34
N PRO A 114 -2.98 -5.77 9.05
CA PRO A 114 -1.99 -6.21 8.04
C PRO A 114 -0.55 -5.73 8.33
N ILE A 115 -0.36 -4.94 9.36
CA ILE A 115 0.96 -4.59 9.89
C ILE A 115 0.96 -4.72 11.41
N GLU A 116 1.97 -5.41 11.95
CA GLU A 116 2.17 -5.52 13.39
C GLU A 116 2.48 -4.14 13.99
N ARG A 117 1.52 -3.58 14.73
CA ARG A 117 1.67 -2.23 15.32
C ARG A 117 2.88 -2.08 16.25
N GLY A 118 3.41 -3.19 16.79
CA GLY A 118 4.65 -3.18 17.58
C GLY A 118 5.87 -2.69 16.77
N THR A 119 5.87 -2.91 15.45
CA THR A 119 6.92 -2.41 14.55
C THR A 119 6.84 -0.91 14.31
N CYS A 120 5.68 -0.27 14.55
CA CYS A 120 5.43 1.12 14.12
C CYS A 120 5.90 2.21 15.09
N GLY A 121 6.56 1.85 16.20
CA GLY A 121 7.05 2.81 17.19
C GLY A 121 5.95 3.49 18.03
N THR A 122 6.32 4.56 18.73
CA THR A 122 5.51 5.16 19.82
C THR A 122 4.91 6.53 19.50
N TRP A 123 5.27 7.15 18.37
CA TRP A 123 4.86 8.50 17.97
C TRP A 123 3.34 8.69 17.83
N MET A 124 2.60 7.61 17.55
CA MET A 124 1.16 7.63 17.30
C MET A 124 0.36 8.33 18.41
N GLN A 125 0.69 8.09 19.68
CA GLN A 125 0.05 8.76 20.83
C GLN A 125 0.39 10.26 20.89
N GLN A 126 1.65 10.60 20.66
CA GLN A 126 2.16 11.98 20.74
C GLN A 126 1.58 12.85 19.63
N TYR A 127 1.51 12.33 18.40
CA TYR A 127 0.90 13.03 17.28
C TYR A 127 -0.63 13.13 17.44
N ALA A 128 -1.31 12.08 17.94
CA ALA A 128 -2.75 12.15 18.24
C ALA A 128 -3.10 13.26 19.24
N GLN A 129 -2.27 13.45 20.26
CA GLN A 129 -2.41 14.54 21.23
C GLN A 129 -2.13 15.91 20.58
N LEU A 130 -1.01 16.05 19.85
CA LEU A 130 -0.66 17.28 19.12
C LEU A 130 -1.79 17.74 18.18
N HIS A 131 -2.30 16.82 17.35
CA HIS A 131 -3.35 17.08 16.38
C HIS A 131 -4.62 17.60 17.07
N ARG A 132 -5.05 16.90 18.14
CA ARG A 132 -6.20 17.30 18.97
C ARG A 132 -6.00 18.66 19.64
N ASP A 133 -4.79 18.96 20.10
CA ASP A 133 -4.45 20.25 20.72
C ASP A 133 -4.53 21.41 19.72
N ILE A 134 -4.12 21.20 18.47
CA ILE A 134 -4.25 22.20 17.39
C ILE A 134 -5.73 22.41 17.03
N LEU A 135 -6.51 21.34 16.82
CA LEU A 135 -7.95 21.45 16.51
C LEU A 135 -8.76 22.10 17.64
N GLN A 136 -8.31 21.97 18.89
CA GLN A 136 -8.99 22.53 20.07
C GLN A 136 -8.36 23.85 20.56
N GLY A 137 -7.50 24.48 19.76
CA GLY A 137 -6.89 25.79 20.06
C GLY A 137 -5.92 25.81 21.26
N ARG A 138 -5.57 24.65 21.82
CA ARG A 138 -4.57 24.51 22.91
C ARG A 138 -3.13 24.62 22.42
N LYS A 139 -2.90 24.52 21.12
CA LYS A 139 -1.62 24.79 20.46
C LYS A 139 -1.82 25.75 19.27
N PRO A 140 -0.78 26.50 18.85
CA PRO A 140 -0.87 27.38 17.70
C PRO A 140 -1.36 26.66 16.45
N ALA A 141 -2.17 27.34 15.64
CA ALA A 141 -2.62 26.84 14.36
C ALA A 141 -1.43 26.45 13.48
N ARG A 142 -1.29 25.16 13.15
CA ARG A 142 -0.34 24.66 12.15
C ARG A 142 -0.99 23.49 11.42
N TYR A 143 -1.32 23.69 10.15
CA TYR A 143 -2.13 22.76 9.37
C TYR A 143 -1.39 22.23 8.14
N SER A 144 -1.70 20.99 7.78
CA SER A 144 -1.27 20.34 6.53
C SER A 144 -2.50 19.66 5.90
N ILE A 145 -3.12 20.36 4.97
CA ILE A 145 -4.42 20.03 4.37
C ILE A 145 -4.14 19.37 3.01
N PHE A 146 -4.48 18.10 2.85
CA PHE A 146 -4.47 17.46 1.53
C PHE A 146 -5.81 17.71 0.83
N ARG A 147 -5.77 18.35 -0.34
CA ARG A 147 -6.94 18.70 -1.16
C ARG A 147 -6.75 18.14 -2.57
N GLN A 148 -7.64 17.25 -3.00
CA GLN A 148 -7.52 16.63 -4.32
C GLN A 148 -8.89 16.25 -4.89
N ASP A 149 -9.31 16.95 -5.95
CA ASP A 149 -10.57 16.75 -6.68
C ASP A 149 -10.46 15.74 -7.82
N ARG A 150 -9.26 15.60 -8.40
CA ARG A 150 -8.97 14.71 -9.54
C ARG A 150 -8.22 13.44 -9.08
N ASN A 151 -7.91 12.53 -10.01
CA ASN A 151 -7.31 11.19 -9.76
C ASN A 151 -8.23 10.15 -9.07
N GLY A 152 -7.83 8.89 -9.12
CA GLY A 152 -8.55 7.77 -8.50
C GLY A 152 -8.36 7.67 -6.99
N LEU A 153 -9.07 6.73 -6.35
CA LEU A 153 -9.01 6.53 -4.89
C LEU A 153 -7.59 6.29 -4.40
N THR A 154 -6.87 5.35 -5.04
CA THR A 154 -5.53 4.95 -4.60
C THR A 154 -4.56 6.12 -4.67
N ASP A 155 -4.59 6.87 -5.77
CA ASP A 155 -3.72 8.03 -5.99
C ASP A 155 -3.88 9.05 -4.87
N ARG A 156 -5.13 9.32 -4.46
CA ARG A 156 -5.44 10.20 -3.33
C ARG A 156 -4.89 9.63 -2.02
N LEU A 157 -5.08 8.33 -1.74
CA LEU A 157 -4.63 7.68 -0.50
C LEU A 157 -3.10 7.55 -0.38
N VAL A 158 -2.36 7.25 -1.45
CA VAL A 158 -0.89 7.20 -1.40
C VAL A 158 -0.27 8.60 -1.26
N SER A 159 -0.94 9.61 -1.82
CA SER A 159 -0.50 11.01 -1.75
C SER A 159 -0.78 11.61 -0.37
N SER A 160 -1.95 11.38 0.20
CA SER A 160 -2.30 11.81 1.55
C SER A 160 -1.37 11.22 2.62
N VAL A 161 -0.97 9.95 2.50
CA VAL A 161 0.06 9.32 3.36
C VAL A 161 1.40 10.05 3.30
N SER A 162 1.73 10.72 2.17
CA SER A 162 2.95 11.51 2.02
C SER A 162 2.81 12.92 2.61
N VAL A 163 1.67 13.57 2.42
CA VAL A 163 1.33 14.84 3.08
C VAL A 163 1.24 14.67 4.61
N PHE A 164 0.77 13.51 5.06
CA PHE A 164 0.74 13.12 6.47
C PHE A 164 2.14 12.88 7.04
N LEU A 165 3.07 12.27 6.29
CA LEU A 165 4.47 12.17 6.73
C LEU A 165 5.08 13.57 6.94
N HIS A 166 4.83 14.52 6.03
CA HIS A 166 5.24 15.92 6.23
C HIS A 166 4.59 16.51 7.48
N ALA A 167 3.29 16.30 7.70
CA ALA A 167 2.57 16.79 8.87
C ALA A 167 3.13 16.24 10.20
N LEU A 168 3.50 14.95 10.22
CA LEU A 168 4.13 14.25 11.36
C LEU A 168 5.54 14.77 11.66
N LEU A 169 6.33 15.12 10.63
CA LEU A 169 7.69 15.66 10.82
C LEU A 169 7.71 17.14 11.19
N THR A 170 6.68 17.90 10.80
CA THR A 170 6.65 19.38 10.93
C THR A 170 5.72 19.91 12.02
N ASP A 171 5.23 19.04 12.90
CA ASP A 171 4.27 19.33 13.97
C ASP A 171 3.00 20.08 13.49
N ARG A 172 2.37 19.56 12.42
CA ARG A 172 1.12 20.10 11.84
C ARG A 172 -0.04 19.14 12.03
N ALA A 173 -1.24 19.66 12.29
CA ALA A 173 -2.48 18.88 12.20
C ALA A 173 -2.79 18.54 10.73
N PHE A 174 -2.86 17.25 10.43
CA PHE A 174 -3.26 16.73 9.13
C PHE A 174 -4.79 16.73 8.96
N LEU A 175 -5.25 17.20 7.81
CA LEU A 175 -6.65 17.18 7.38
C LEU A 175 -6.75 16.76 5.90
N PHE A 176 -7.86 16.17 5.50
CA PHE A 176 -8.13 15.76 4.12
C PHE A 176 -9.43 16.42 3.63
N ASP A 177 -9.31 17.34 2.69
CA ASP A 177 -10.43 17.84 1.87
C ASP A 177 -10.76 16.83 0.77
N TRP A 178 -11.76 15.99 1.04
CA TRP A 178 -12.30 15.03 0.07
C TRP A 178 -13.40 15.64 -0.79
N SER A 179 -13.25 15.52 -2.10
CA SER A 179 -14.15 16.07 -3.13
C SER A 179 -14.55 15.05 -4.20
N GLY A 180 -14.52 13.75 -3.87
CA GLY A 180 -15.06 12.68 -4.71
C GLY A 180 -16.59 12.53 -4.61
N ARG A 181 -17.19 11.72 -5.49
CA ARG A 181 -18.60 11.31 -5.38
C ARG A 181 -18.73 10.24 -4.29
N GLY A 182 -19.62 10.46 -3.31
CA GLY A 182 -19.67 9.67 -2.07
C GLY A 182 -18.61 10.12 -1.06
N ASN A 183 -18.81 9.82 0.23
CA ASN A 183 -17.91 10.31 1.28
C ASN A 183 -16.78 9.31 1.59
N LEU A 184 -15.53 9.77 1.74
CA LEU A 184 -14.42 8.87 2.08
C LEU A 184 -14.58 8.29 3.50
N TRP A 185 -15.17 9.05 4.43
CA TRP A 185 -15.43 8.58 5.80
C TRP A 185 -16.58 7.55 5.91
N ASP A 186 -17.30 7.27 4.82
CA ASP A 186 -18.17 6.07 4.74
C ASP A 186 -17.35 4.77 4.72
N ALA A 187 -16.13 4.82 4.20
CA ALA A 187 -15.29 3.66 3.89
C ALA A 187 -14.11 3.51 4.85
N TYR A 188 -13.48 4.62 5.25
CA TYR A 188 -12.32 4.65 6.14
C TYR A 188 -12.53 5.54 7.38
N ARG A 189 -11.79 5.25 8.45
CA ARG A 189 -11.62 6.07 9.65
C ARG A 189 -10.20 5.92 10.20
N SER A 190 -9.71 6.91 10.96
CA SER A 190 -8.60 6.67 11.90
C SER A 190 -9.16 6.13 13.24
N SER A 191 -8.29 5.65 14.12
CA SER A 191 -8.59 5.43 15.54
C SER A 191 -7.72 6.31 16.46
N TYR A 192 -7.16 7.39 15.92
CA TYR A 192 -6.17 8.23 16.59
C TYR A 192 -6.46 9.74 16.44
N ILE A 193 -6.86 10.18 15.24
CA ILE A 193 -7.10 11.60 14.91
C ILE A 193 -8.39 11.79 14.10
N ASP A 194 -8.99 12.97 14.21
CA ASP A 194 -10.06 13.39 13.30
C ASP A 194 -9.48 14.15 12.11
N TRP A 195 -9.20 13.44 11.02
CA TRP A 195 -8.59 14.01 9.81
C TRP A 195 -9.63 14.55 8.80
N GLN A 196 -10.91 14.64 9.18
CA GLN A 196 -11.96 15.19 8.34
C GLN A 196 -11.82 16.71 8.21
N TYR A 197 -11.80 17.23 6.97
CA TYR A 197 -11.82 18.67 6.71
C TYR A 197 -13.26 19.21 6.70
N ASP A 198 -13.56 20.18 7.56
CA ASP A 198 -14.84 20.89 7.56
C ASP A 198 -14.90 21.91 6.42
N LYS A 199 -15.93 21.80 5.57
CA LYS A 199 -16.19 22.70 4.43
C LYS A 199 -17.08 23.88 4.77
N ALA A 200 -17.84 23.80 5.86
CA ALA A 200 -18.68 24.89 6.35
C ALA A 200 -17.88 25.88 7.20
N ASN A 201 -16.91 25.38 7.99
CA ASN A 201 -15.99 26.21 8.76
C ASN A 201 -14.52 25.76 8.56
N PRO A 202 -13.93 26.04 7.38
CA PRO A 202 -12.57 25.60 7.08
C PRO A 202 -11.52 26.36 7.91
N PRO A 203 -10.43 25.71 8.35
CA PRO A 203 -9.48 26.30 9.29
C PRO A 203 -8.69 27.48 8.69
N GLU A 204 -8.53 27.54 7.37
CA GLU A 204 -7.89 28.67 6.67
C GLU A 204 -8.83 29.87 6.39
N LYS A 205 -10.10 29.81 6.79
CA LYS A 205 -11.13 30.83 6.46
C LYS A 205 -10.73 32.26 6.84
N ASP A 206 -10.30 32.43 8.08
CA ASP A 206 -9.99 33.73 8.69
C ASP A 206 -8.45 33.91 8.81
N ALA A 207 -7.69 33.26 7.91
CA ALA A 207 -6.24 33.22 7.92
C ALA A 207 -5.61 34.58 7.52
N ALA A 208 -4.58 35.00 8.27
CA ALA A 208 -3.86 36.24 7.99
C ALA A 208 -3.16 36.20 6.61
N PRO A 209 -3.03 37.35 5.90
CA PRO A 209 -2.31 37.42 4.63
C PRO A 209 -0.91 36.81 4.70
N GLY A 210 -0.56 35.98 3.72
CA GLY A 210 0.73 35.26 3.67
C GLY A 210 0.85 34.03 4.58
N SER A 211 -0.11 33.77 5.48
CA SER A 211 -0.08 32.60 6.37
C SER A 211 -0.53 31.29 5.70
N VAL A 212 -1.13 31.36 4.51
CA VAL A 212 -1.55 30.22 3.69
C VAL A 212 -0.56 30.03 2.53
N LEU A 213 -0.02 28.82 2.38
CA LEU A 213 0.80 28.41 1.25
C LEU A 213 0.08 27.32 0.44
N LEU A 214 -0.21 27.62 -0.83
CA LEU A 214 -0.72 26.64 -1.79
C LEU A 214 0.45 25.85 -2.39
N MET A 215 0.29 24.54 -2.46
CA MET A 215 1.34 23.59 -2.82
C MET A 215 0.79 22.64 -3.90
N ASP A 216 0.59 23.19 -5.11
CA ASP A 216 0.00 22.47 -6.24
C ASP A 216 1.07 21.86 -7.15
N PHE A 217 1.08 20.53 -7.21
CA PHE A 217 2.02 19.70 -7.96
C PHE A 217 1.31 18.86 -9.03
N MET A 218 0.06 19.24 -9.39
CA MET A 218 -0.72 18.58 -10.43
C MET A 218 -0.35 19.01 -11.86
N GLY A 219 0.52 20.01 -11.99
CA GLY A 219 0.88 20.64 -13.27
C GLY A 219 -0.28 21.45 -13.87
N GLN A 220 0.00 22.23 -14.91
CA GLN A 220 -0.95 23.19 -15.49
C GLN A 220 -2.28 22.55 -15.95
N ASN A 221 -2.24 21.33 -16.51
CA ASN A 221 -3.45 20.64 -16.98
C ASN A 221 -4.30 20.04 -15.84
N ARG A 222 -3.75 19.93 -14.62
CA ARG A 222 -4.32 19.19 -13.49
C ARG A 222 -4.68 17.72 -13.75
N GLU A 223 -4.03 17.11 -14.72
CA GLU A 223 -4.05 15.67 -15.01
C GLU A 223 -2.87 14.94 -14.32
N GLY A 224 -1.95 15.70 -13.71
CA GLY A 224 -0.78 15.16 -13.01
C GLY A 224 0.32 14.70 -13.97
N ASP A 225 0.78 15.54 -14.90
CA ASP A 225 1.94 15.20 -15.72
C ASP A 225 3.18 15.03 -14.84
N HIS A 226 3.59 13.77 -14.66
CA HIS A 226 4.69 13.34 -13.81
C HIS A 226 6.08 13.77 -14.31
N ARG A 227 6.15 14.59 -15.36
CA ARG A 227 7.38 15.14 -15.95
C ARG A 227 7.49 16.67 -15.76
N GLY A 228 6.46 17.32 -15.21
CA GLY A 228 6.48 18.76 -14.93
C GLY A 228 7.52 19.15 -13.88
N PRO A 229 8.05 20.39 -13.92
CA PRO A 229 9.04 20.88 -12.95
C PRO A 229 8.50 20.87 -11.51
N GLU A 230 7.20 21.05 -11.33
CA GLU A 230 6.52 20.99 -10.03
C GLU A 230 6.64 19.57 -9.45
N HIS A 231 6.38 18.55 -10.25
CA HIS A 231 6.53 17.14 -9.84
C HIS A 231 8.00 16.81 -9.51
N ALA A 232 8.98 17.44 -10.19
CA ALA A 232 10.40 17.30 -9.86
C ALA A 232 10.75 17.96 -8.49
N VAL A 233 10.14 19.09 -8.14
CA VAL A 233 10.28 19.72 -6.81
C VAL A 233 9.69 18.82 -5.71
N PHE A 234 8.46 18.33 -5.89
CA PHE A 234 7.83 17.40 -4.93
C PHE A 234 8.65 16.12 -4.77
N TYR A 235 9.19 15.58 -5.88
CA TYR A 235 10.09 14.43 -5.83
C TYR A 235 11.38 14.75 -5.05
N LYS A 236 12.03 15.89 -5.34
CA LYS A 236 13.25 16.31 -4.63
C LYS A 236 13.03 16.38 -3.12
N TRP A 237 11.92 16.97 -2.66
CA TRP A 237 11.65 17.11 -1.23
C TRP A 237 11.64 15.76 -0.49
N PHE A 238 11.06 14.73 -1.09
CA PHE A 238 11.03 13.38 -0.51
C PHE A 238 12.30 12.55 -0.79
N THR A 239 13.33 13.09 -1.47
CA THR A 239 14.62 12.39 -1.70
C THR A 239 15.86 13.12 -1.20
N ASP A 240 15.84 14.44 -1.07
CA ASP A 240 17.04 15.30 -0.96
C ASP A 240 16.67 16.70 -0.42
N THR A 241 15.95 16.78 0.70
CA THR A 241 15.60 18.04 1.40
C THR A 241 15.24 17.76 2.86
N GLN A 242 15.56 18.67 3.77
CA GLN A 242 15.01 18.65 5.13
C GLN A 242 13.52 19.01 5.09
N LEU A 243 12.62 18.05 5.31
CA LEU A 243 11.16 18.25 5.14
C LEU A 243 10.58 19.25 6.14
N GLU A 244 11.25 19.42 7.28
CA GLU A 244 10.94 20.37 8.34
C GLU A 244 11.04 21.84 7.88
N ASP A 245 11.89 22.14 6.88
CA ASP A 245 12.01 23.47 6.28
C ASP A 245 10.90 23.75 5.24
N VAL A 246 10.31 22.70 4.68
CA VAL A 246 9.31 22.81 3.59
C VAL A 246 8.03 23.45 4.11
N GLY A 247 7.81 24.71 3.73
CA GLY A 247 6.67 25.51 4.17
C GLY A 247 6.72 25.90 5.65
N SER A 248 7.89 25.89 6.30
CA SER A 248 8.10 26.18 7.72
C SER A 248 7.36 27.43 8.22
N ASN A 249 7.49 28.54 7.47
CA ASN A 249 6.93 29.87 7.75
C ASN A 249 5.40 29.98 7.61
N ALA A 250 4.73 29.02 6.97
CA ALA A 250 3.29 29.10 6.71
C ALA A 250 2.46 28.38 7.80
N THR A 251 1.38 29.02 8.25
CA THR A 251 0.40 28.47 9.19
C THR A 251 -0.40 27.33 8.55
N TYR A 252 -0.84 27.50 7.32
CA TYR A 252 -1.65 26.53 6.57
C TYR A 252 -0.92 26.10 5.29
N LEU A 253 -0.67 24.80 5.15
CA LEU A 253 -0.21 24.20 3.90
C LEU A 253 -1.36 23.49 3.21
N ILE A 254 -1.62 23.80 1.93
CA ILE A 254 -2.69 23.18 1.14
C ILE A 254 -2.08 22.44 -0.04
N TRP A 255 -2.06 21.11 0.04
CA TRP A 255 -1.36 20.21 -0.87
C TRP A 255 -2.29 19.65 -1.95
N SER A 256 -1.92 19.83 -3.20
CA SER A 256 -2.56 19.21 -4.37
C SER A 256 -1.52 18.34 -5.09
N VAL A 257 -1.59 17.02 -4.86
CA VAL A 257 -0.55 16.04 -5.26
C VAL A 257 -1.17 14.74 -5.81
N ASN A 258 -0.43 14.05 -6.69
CA ASN A 258 -0.78 12.78 -7.34
C ASN A 258 0.35 11.72 -7.23
N ARG A 259 1.07 11.71 -6.11
CA ARG A 259 2.15 10.74 -5.84
C ARG A 259 2.31 10.44 -4.36
N GLY A 260 2.47 9.14 -4.06
CA GLY A 260 3.03 8.67 -2.81
C GLY A 260 4.55 8.57 -2.89
N LEU A 261 5.26 9.26 -1.99
CA LEU A 261 6.74 9.31 -1.94
C LEU A 261 7.35 8.93 -0.57
N VAL A 262 6.53 8.51 0.40
CA VAL A 262 6.97 8.03 1.73
C VAL A 262 8.12 7.00 1.68
N TRP A 263 8.09 6.06 0.72
CA TRP A 263 9.17 5.09 0.51
C TRP A 263 10.50 5.76 0.12
N LYS A 264 10.45 6.81 -0.71
CA LYS A 264 11.64 7.59 -1.12
C LYS A 264 12.21 8.39 0.06
N ALA A 265 11.36 8.90 0.93
CA ALA A 265 11.79 9.55 2.18
C ALA A 265 12.57 8.59 3.09
N ALA A 266 12.12 7.34 3.26
CA ALA A 266 12.81 6.36 4.10
C ALA A 266 14.08 5.75 3.45
N THR A 267 14.10 5.60 2.12
CA THR A 267 15.23 4.99 1.39
C THR A 267 16.32 6.00 1.03
N SER A 268 15.95 7.10 0.37
CA SER A 268 16.88 8.05 -0.27
C SER A 268 17.20 9.27 0.59
N ASN A 269 16.21 9.88 1.26
CA ASN A 269 16.42 11.17 1.93
C ASN A 269 17.32 11.05 3.17
N ALA A 270 18.55 11.55 3.06
CA ALA A 270 19.56 11.47 4.10
C ALA A 270 19.24 12.33 5.33
N HIS A 271 18.68 13.54 5.13
CA HIS A 271 18.46 14.52 6.19
C HIS A 271 17.51 14.00 7.27
N ILE A 272 16.34 13.49 6.85
CA ILE A 272 15.28 13.02 7.76
C ILE A 272 15.50 11.56 8.23
N LYS A 273 16.49 10.84 7.70
CA LYS A 273 16.66 9.39 7.91
C LYS A 273 16.82 8.99 9.38
N GLN A 274 17.52 9.82 10.16
CA GLN A 274 17.68 9.61 11.60
C GLN A 274 16.37 9.91 12.36
N ARG A 275 15.62 10.95 11.95
CA ARG A 275 14.32 11.28 12.52
C ARG A 275 13.32 10.16 12.29
N LEU A 276 13.21 9.63 11.07
CA LEU A 276 12.37 8.46 10.75
C LEU A 276 12.71 7.25 11.65
N ARG A 277 13.99 6.90 11.76
CA ARG A 277 14.47 5.82 12.64
C ARG A 277 14.10 6.05 14.12
N SER A 278 14.17 7.29 14.61
CA SER A 278 13.77 7.64 15.99
C SER A 278 12.26 7.45 16.25
N LEU A 279 11.44 7.49 15.20
CA LEU A 279 10.01 7.20 15.23
C LEU A 279 9.73 5.68 15.07
N GLY A 280 10.74 4.83 14.92
CA GLY A 280 10.60 3.42 14.55
C GLY A 280 10.26 3.19 13.07
N LEU A 281 10.22 4.26 12.26
CA LEU A 281 9.88 4.20 10.84
C LEU A 281 11.12 3.87 10.00
N ASN A 282 10.98 2.86 9.16
CA ASN A 282 12.00 2.32 8.27
C ASN A 282 11.38 2.00 6.90
N PRO A 283 12.16 1.75 5.83
CA PRO A 283 11.62 1.55 4.48
C PRO A 283 10.50 0.50 4.38
N ILE A 284 10.61 -0.59 5.13
CA ILE A 284 9.69 -1.74 5.07
C ILE A 284 8.34 -1.39 5.71
N ASN A 285 8.35 -0.80 6.92
CA ASN A 285 7.14 -0.56 7.70
C ASN A 285 6.46 0.80 7.43
N ILE A 286 7.18 1.81 6.93
CA ILE A 286 6.74 3.21 6.99
C ILE A 286 5.41 3.46 6.27
N PHE A 287 5.17 2.82 5.12
CA PHE A 287 3.91 3.01 4.40
C PHE A 287 2.74 2.37 5.16
N GLY A 288 2.84 1.10 5.55
CA GLY A 288 1.80 0.41 6.31
C GLY A 288 1.49 1.09 7.65
N CYS A 289 2.51 1.57 8.38
CA CYS A 289 2.32 2.25 9.66
C CYS A 289 1.58 3.58 9.52
N LEU A 290 1.93 4.39 8.52
CA LEU A 290 1.24 5.67 8.25
C LEU A 290 -0.15 5.44 7.65
N PHE A 291 -0.33 4.38 6.86
CA PHE A 291 -1.63 4.01 6.29
C PHE A 291 -2.60 3.50 7.38
N ASP A 292 -2.23 2.53 8.21
CA ASP A 292 -3.07 2.02 9.32
C ASP A 292 -3.38 3.10 10.38
N TYR A 293 -2.53 4.12 10.51
CA TYR A 293 -2.80 5.29 11.35
C TYR A 293 -3.96 6.15 10.82
N LEU A 294 -4.01 6.40 9.50
CA LEU A 294 -5.05 7.22 8.86
C LEU A 294 -6.32 6.41 8.51
N TYR A 295 -6.13 5.20 7.97
CA TYR A 295 -7.08 4.51 7.11
C TYR A 295 -7.31 3.06 7.55
N ARG A 296 -8.21 2.90 8.52
CA ARG A 296 -8.84 1.62 8.85
C ARG A 296 -10.24 1.56 8.24
N PRO A 297 -10.68 0.42 7.70
CA PRO A 297 -12.06 0.22 7.30
C PRO A 297 -13.07 0.63 8.39
N THR A 298 -14.17 1.29 7.99
CA THR A 298 -15.33 1.46 8.87
C THR A 298 -15.96 0.08 9.16
N PRO A 299 -16.71 -0.10 10.25
CA PRO A 299 -17.44 -1.35 10.50
C PRO A 299 -18.42 -1.71 9.36
N SER A 300 -18.99 -0.71 8.69
CA SER A 300 -19.80 -0.85 7.47
C SER A 300 -19.02 -1.29 6.21
N THR A 301 -17.69 -1.16 6.24
CA THR A 301 -16.77 -1.79 5.28
C THR A 301 -16.40 -3.21 5.73
N MET A 302 -16.12 -3.40 7.03
CA MET A 302 -15.73 -4.71 7.58
C MET A 302 -16.84 -5.77 7.47
N SER A 303 -18.11 -5.38 7.50
CA SER A 303 -19.23 -6.29 7.25
C SER A 303 -19.21 -6.90 5.84
N LEU A 304 -18.58 -6.25 4.85
CA LEU A 304 -18.43 -6.76 3.50
C LEU A 304 -17.36 -7.88 3.42
N VAL A 305 -16.30 -7.81 4.22
CA VAL A 305 -15.19 -8.78 4.20
C VAL A 305 -15.44 -10.00 5.09
N ARG A 306 -16.33 -9.88 6.09
CA ARG A 306 -16.67 -10.93 7.06
C ARG A 306 -16.80 -12.35 6.49
N PRO A 307 -17.44 -12.61 5.32
CA PRO A 307 -17.55 -13.96 4.77
C PRO A 307 -16.22 -14.58 4.28
N LEU A 308 -15.17 -13.79 4.10
CA LEU A 308 -13.84 -14.23 3.66
C LEU A 308 -12.83 -14.31 4.82
N LEU A 309 -13.10 -13.66 5.95
CA LEU A 309 -12.17 -13.60 7.09
C LEU A 309 -11.74 -14.98 7.61
N PRO A 310 -12.61 -15.99 7.83
CA PRO A 310 -12.19 -17.27 8.39
C PRO A 310 -11.15 -18.02 7.53
N GLN A 311 -11.17 -17.81 6.21
CA GLN A 311 -10.24 -18.46 5.27
C GLN A 311 -8.98 -17.62 5.03
N LEU A 312 -9.09 -16.29 5.04
CA LEU A 312 -7.98 -15.37 4.80
C LEU A 312 -7.21 -14.98 6.07
N LEU A 313 -7.67 -15.43 7.24
CA LEU A 313 -6.99 -15.32 8.53
C LEU A 313 -6.45 -16.67 9.04
N ASP A 314 -6.67 -17.77 8.33
CA ASP A 314 -6.17 -19.10 8.70
C ASP A 314 -4.62 -19.17 8.51
N PRO A 315 -3.83 -19.49 9.56
CA PRO A 315 -2.38 -19.61 9.46
C PRO A 315 -1.91 -20.87 8.72
N THR A 316 -2.81 -21.83 8.43
CA THR A 316 -2.52 -23.05 7.67
C THR A 316 -2.80 -22.92 6.16
N ILE A 317 -3.35 -21.78 5.74
CA ILE A 317 -3.64 -21.45 4.34
C ILE A 317 -2.61 -20.44 3.83
N PHE A 318 -1.96 -20.78 2.72
CA PHE A 318 -1.07 -19.88 1.98
C PHE A 318 -1.88 -18.99 1.02
N LYS A 319 -1.72 -17.68 1.16
CA LYS A 319 -2.64 -16.66 0.61
C LYS A 319 -1.93 -15.86 -0.47
N ILE A 320 -2.36 -16.01 -1.72
CA ILE A 320 -1.79 -15.33 -2.88
C ILE A 320 -2.78 -14.27 -3.37
N GLY A 321 -2.41 -13.00 -3.30
CA GLY A 321 -3.19 -11.91 -3.88
C GLY A 321 -2.89 -11.75 -5.37
N LEU A 322 -3.93 -11.80 -6.21
CA LEU A 322 -3.83 -11.44 -7.63
C LEU A 322 -4.54 -10.09 -7.85
N GLN A 323 -3.79 -9.04 -8.15
CA GLN A 323 -4.33 -7.74 -8.52
C GLN A 323 -4.18 -7.49 -10.02
N ILE A 324 -5.32 -7.42 -10.71
CA ILE A 324 -5.40 -7.37 -12.17
C ILE A 324 -6.16 -6.11 -12.60
N ARG A 325 -5.42 -5.12 -13.10
CA ARG A 325 -5.94 -3.82 -13.57
C ARG A 325 -6.03 -3.78 -15.09
N THR A 326 -7.25 -3.83 -15.61
CA THR A 326 -7.53 -3.81 -17.05
C THR A 326 -7.38 -2.41 -17.64
N GLY A 327 -7.92 -1.39 -16.97
CA GLY A 327 -7.74 0.03 -17.32
C GLY A 327 -9.05 0.83 -17.35
N ASP A 328 -8.95 2.16 -17.28
CA ASP A 328 -10.13 3.03 -17.21
C ASP A 328 -10.99 2.98 -18.47
N GLN A 329 -10.40 2.69 -19.63
CA GLN A 329 -11.11 2.47 -20.87
C GLN A 329 -12.07 1.26 -20.79
N HIS A 330 -11.74 0.21 -20.02
CA HIS A 330 -12.64 -0.93 -19.79
C HIS A 330 -13.62 -0.65 -18.64
N LEU A 331 -13.14 -0.05 -17.55
CA LEU A 331 -13.95 0.27 -16.36
C LEU A 331 -15.01 1.35 -16.60
N GLY A 332 -14.75 2.29 -17.52
CA GLY A 332 -15.69 3.31 -17.96
C GLY A 332 -16.58 2.91 -19.15
N GLY A 333 -16.46 1.68 -19.66
CA GLY A 333 -17.24 1.18 -20.80
C GLY A 333 -16.84 1.71 -22.19
N GLY A 334 -15.68 2.37 -22.31
CA GLY A 334 -15.15 2.86 -23.59
C GLY A 334 -14.51 1.78 -24.47
N GLN A 335 -14.26 0.58 -23.93
CA GLN A 335 -13.77 -0.60 -24.64
C GLN A 335 -14.43 -1.88 -24.09
N LYS A 336 -14.46 -2.95 -24.89
CA LYS A 336 -14.94 -4.28 -24.47
C LYS A 336 -14.25 -4.72 -23.18
N ALA A 337 -15.01 -5.26 -22.22
CA ALA A 337 -14.45 -5.78 -20.97
C ALA A 337 -13.47 -6.94 -21.25
N LYS A 338 -12.31 -6.92 -20.56
CA LYS A 338 -11.34 -8.01 -20.59
C LYS A 338 -11.91 -9.27 -19.92
N GLN A 339 -11.78 -10.40 -20.59
CA GLN A 339 -12.26 -11.71 -20.15
C GLN A 339 -11.19 -12.42 -19.30
N PHE A 340 -11.50 -13.60 -18.76
CA PHE A 340 -10.54 -14.35 -17.91
C PHE A 340 -9.28 -14.76 -18.69
N GLU A 341 -9.44 -15.13 -19.95
CA GLU A 341 -8.38 -15.61 -20.84
C GLU A 341 -7.37 -14.49 -21.15
N ASP A 342 -7.81 -13.22 -21.17
CA ASP A 342 -6.94 -12.04 -21.33
C ASP A 342 -5.95 -11.85 -20.15
N ALA A 343 -6.16 -12.53 -19.02
CA ALA A 343 -5.44 -12.32 -17.76
C ALA A 343 -4.58 -13.52 -17.34
N PHE A 344 -4.32 -14.46 -18.26
CA PHE A 344 -3.65 -15.74 -17.98
C PHE A 344 -2.32 -15.59 -17.23
N GLU A 345 -1.48 -14.61 -17.57
CA GLU A 345 -0.13 -14.45 -17.00
C GLU A 345 -0.16 -14.20 -15.49
N TRP A 346 -1.19 -13.54 -14.96
CA TRP A 346 -1.37 -13.33 -13.52
C TRP A 346 -1.65 -14.65 -12.80
N PHE A 347 -2.50 -15.50 -13.37
CA PHE A 347 -2.80 -16.82 -12.82
C PHE A 347 -1.61 -17.79 -12.96
N HIS A 348 -0.79 -17.65 -14.01
CA HIS A 348 0.43 -18.43 -14.19
C HIS A 348 1.55 -18.01 -13.22
N CYS A 349 1.83 -16.72 -13.03
CA CYS A 349 2.77 -16.31 -11.98
C CYS A 349 2.25 -16.65 -10.57
N ALA A 350 0.93 -16.64 -10.33
CA ALA A 350 0.36 -17.12 -9.07
C ALA A 350 0.58 -18.63 -8.86
N ARG A 351 0.51 -19.44 -9.93
CA ARG A 351 0.86 -20.87 -9.90
C ARG A 351 2.34 -21.07 -9.56
N ILE A 352 3.25 -20.37 -10.24
CA ILE A 352 4.70 -20.42 -9.96
C ILE A 352 4.99 -19.98 -8.52
N ALA A 353 4.35 -18.90 -8.04
CA ALA A 353 4.49 -18.45 -6.66
C ALA A 353 4.02 -19.51 -5.64
N GLN A 354 2.92 -20.20 -5.93
CA GLN A 354 2.42 -21.31 -5.11
C GLN A 354 3.40 -22.48 -5.06
N GLU A 355 4.01 -22.85 -6.18
CA GLU A 355 5.00 -23.94 -6.25
C GLU A 355 6.34 -23.55 -5.61
N ARG A 356 6.72 -22.27 -5.68
CA ARG A 356 7.99 -21.75 -5.19
C ARG A 356 8.01 -21.48 -3.69
N TRP A 357 6.90 -20.99 -3.13
CA TRP A 357 6.87 -20.40 -1.79
C TRP A 357 5.87 -21.03 -0.82
N LYS A 358 4.90 -21.85 -1.28
CA LYS A 358 3.93 -22.47 -0.36
C LYS A 358 4.61 -23.44 0.61
N PRO A 359 4.43 -23.29 1.93
CA PRO A 359 4.93 -24.26 2.92
C PRO A 359 4.36 -25.67 2.69
N ARG A 360 5.17 -26.69 2.97
CA ARG A 360 4.73 -28.10 2.86
C ARG A 360 3.56 -28.36 3.80
N GLY A 361 2.55 -29.09 3.30
CA GLY A 361 1.33 -29.42 4.05
C GLY A 361 0.23 -28.34 4.02
N GLN A 362 0.54 -27.09 3.67
CA GLN A 362 -0.48 -26.03 3.60
C GLN A 362 -1.38 -26.14 2.37
N GLN A 363 -2.65 -25.74 2.55
CA GLN A 363 -3.53 -25.42 1.44
C GLN A 363 -3.17 -24.04 0.85
N SER A 364 -3.78 -23.66 -0.27
CA SER A 364 -3.48 -22.39 -0.93
C SER A 364 -4.71 -21.77 -1.58
N VAL A 365 -4.92 -20.49 -1.30
CA VAL A 365 -6.10 -19.71 -1.70
C VAL A 365 -5.65 -18.44 -2.41
N TRP A 366 -6.32 -18.13 -3.52
CA TRP A 366 -6.00 -17.02 -4.42
C TRP A 366 -7.06 -15.92 -4.27
N PHE A 367 -6.71 -14.79 -3.66
CA PHE A 367 -7.61 -13.64 -3.54
C PHE A 367 -7.52 -12.74 -4.79
N LEU A 368 -8.58 -12.74 -5.59
CA LEU A 368 -8.64 -12.04 -6.87
C LEU A 368 -9.29 -10.67 -6.74
N LEU A 369 -8.48 -9.63 -6.95
CA LEU A 369 -8.83 -8.22 -6.97
C LEU A 369 -8.69 -7.67 -8.39
N THR A 370 -9.81 -7.41 -9.07
CA THR A 370 -9.77 -6.91 -10.45
C THR A 370 -10.96 -6.02 -10.77
N ASP A 371 -10.76 -5.08 -11.69
CA ASP A 371 -11.78 -4.16 -12.20
C ASP A 371 -12.69 -4.78 -13.29
N SER A 372 -12.40 -6.00 -13.78
CA SER A 372 -13.31 -6.74 -14.67
C SER A 372 -14.22 -7.72 -13.92
N PRO A 373 -15.56 -7.61 -14.05
CA PRO A 373 -16.49 -8.65 -13.61
C PRO A 373 -16.33 -9.99 -14.35
N ASP A 374 -15.85 -9.99 -15.59
CA ASP A 374 -15.68 -11.21 -16.39
C ASP A 374 -14.47 -12.02 -15.95
N ILE A 375 -13.35 -11.37 -15.62
CA ILE A 375 -12.18 -12.05 -15.03
C ILE A 375 -12.59 -12.75 -13.71
N ARG A 376 -13.40 -12.08 -12.87
CA ARG A 376 -13.92 -12.68 -11.62
C ARG A 376 -14.82 -13.89 -11.87
N ARG A 377 -15.71 -13.83 -12.87
CA ARG A 377 -16.59 -14.94 -13.25
C ARG A 377 -15.81 -16.13 -13.79
N GLY A 378 -14.99 -15.92 -14.83
CA GLY A 378 -14.21 -16.99 -15.46
C GLY A 378 -13.23 -17.63 -14.48
N ALA A 379 -12.53 -16.84 -13.65
CA ALA A 379 -11.67 -17.40 -12.62
C ALA A 379 -12.44 -18.33 -11.68
N LYS A 380 -13.63 -17.93 -11.20
CA LYS A 380 -14.44 -18.76 -10.31
C LYS A 380 -14.97 -20.02 -11.01
N GLN A 381 -15.24 -19.96 -12.31
CA GLN A 381 -15.66 -21.09 -13.14
C GLN A 381 -14.54 -22.13 -13.33
N TYR A 382 -13.32 -21.69 -13.67
CA TYR A 382 -12.20 -22.59 -13.99
C TYR A 382 -11.35 -23.02 -12.78
N LEU A 383 -11.26 -22.20 -11.72
CA LEU A 383 -10.41 -22.46 -10.55
C LEU A 383 -11.20 -22.90 -9.30
N GLY A 384 -12.53 -23.00 -9.41
CA GLY A 384 -13.39 -23.46 -8.32
C GLY A 384 -13.15 -22.70 -7.01
N ASP A 385 -13.00 -23.42 -5.90
CA ASP A 385 -12.74 -22.84 -4.57
C ASP A 385 -11.28 -22.49 -4.27
N GLN A 386 -10.34 -22.72 -5.21
CA GLN A 386 -8.98 -22.17 -5.10
C GLN A 386 -8.99 -20.64 -5.18
N VAL A 387 -9.93 -20.04 -5.93
CA VAL A 387 -10.04 -18.59 -6.08
C VAL A 387 -11.24 -18.02 -5.29
N VAL A 388 -10.97 -16.91 -4.61
CA VAL A 388 -11.96 -16.13 -3.85
C VAL A 388 -11.91 -14.65 -4.24
N THR A 389 -13.07 -14.02 -4.21
CA THR A 389 -13.26 -12.61 -4.58
C THR A 389 -14.51 -12.09 -3.88
N MET A 390 -14.61 -10.78 -3.68
CA MET A 390 -15.77 -10.21 -2.99
C MET A 390 -17.04 -10.33 -3.85
N ARG A 391 -18.02 -11.09 -3.35
CA ARG A 391 -19.32 -11.27 -4.02
C ARG A 391 -20.09 -9.95 -4.05
N GLY A 392 -20.62 -9.59 -5.22
CA GLY A 392 -21.41 -8.36 -5.38
C GLY A 392 -20.61 -7.05 -5.36
N ALA A 393 -19.28 -7.10 -5.50
CA ALA A 393 -18.42 -5.92 -5.51
C ALA A 393 -18.85 -4.88 -6.57
N LEU A 394 -18.98 -3.62 -6.16
CA LEU A 394 -19.36 -2.51 -7.03
C LEU A 394 -18.10 -1.86 -7.61
N LEU A 395 -17.76 -2.23 -8.85
CA LEU A 395 -16.55 -1.77 -9.53
C LEU A 395 -16.87 -0.49 -10.31
N ALA A 396 -16.22 0.63 -9.94
CA ALA A 396 -16.27 1.90 -10.66
C ALA A 396 -15.06 2.77 -10.34
N HIS A 397 -14.65 3.65 -11.26
CA HIS A 397 -13.61 4.64 -10.97
C HIS A 397 -14.19 5.80 -10.15
N THR A 398 -13.51 6.25 -9.08
CA THR A 398 -14.11 7.20 -8.11
C THR A 398 -14.33 8.62 -8.63
N MET A 399 -13.67 9.03 -9.73
CA MET A 399 -14.06 10.24 -10.48
C MET A 399 -15.27 10.01 -11.38
N PHE A 400 -15.32 8.82 -12.01
CA PHE A 400 -16.21 8.49 -13.12
C PHE A 400 -17.20 7.40 -12.70
N ILE A 401 -17.82 7.58 -11.53
CA ILE A 401 -18.88 6.68 -11.05
C ILE A 401 -20.05 6.79 -12.04
N PRO A 402 -20.49 5.69 -12.69
CA PRO A 402 -21.59 5.75 -13.64
C PRO A 402 -22.90 6.26 -13.01
N ASN A 403 -23.77 6.87 -13.83
CA ASN A 403 -25.02 7.48 -13.36
C ASN A 403 -25.87 6.53 -12.48
N GLY A 404 -26.00 5.26 -12.86
CA GLY A 404 -26.73 4.23 -12.11
C GLY A 404 -26.07 3.76 -10.79
N LEU A 405 -24.88 4.30 -10.45
CA LEU A 405 -24.16 4.03 -9.20
C LEU A 405 -23.96 5.30 -8.34
N HIS A 406 -24.46 6.48 -8.73
CA HIS A 406 -24.31 7.71 -7.95
C HIS A 406 -24.83 7.58 -6.50
N ASN A 407 -26.04 7.06 -6.33
CA ASN A 407 -26.66 6.75 -5.03
C ASN A 407 -26.01 5.56 -4.30
N ARG A 408 -25.06 4.86 -4.94
CA ARG A 408 -24.27 3.75 -4.36
C ARG A 408 -22.79 4.09 -4.26
N SER A 409 -22.40 5.36 -4.44
CA SER A 409 -21.01 5.83 -4.39
C SER A 409 -20.30 5.50 -3.07
N ALA A 410 -20.98 5.66 -1.93
CA ALA A 410 -20.49 5.20 -0.63
C ALA A 410 -20.20 3.68 -0.60
N ALA A 411 -21.03 2.86 -1.26
CA ALA A 411 -20.81 1.41 -1.35
C ALA A 411 -19.65 1.04 -2.29
N VAL A 412 -19.44 1.79 -3.38
CA VAL A 412 -18.24 1.67 -4.25
C VAL A 412 -16.97 1.94 -3.42
N LEU A 413 -16.96 3.02 -2.64
CA LEU A 413 -15.82 3.36 -1.76
C LEU A 413 -15.59 2.27 -0.70
N ARG A 414 -16.65 1.76 -0.06
CA ARG A 414 -16.56 0.65 0.91
C ARG A 414 -16.01 -0.63 0.26
N PHE A 415 -16.47 -1.02 -0.93
CA PHE A 415 -15.90 -2.19 -1.64
C PHE A 415 -14.41 -1.99 -1.97
N ALA A 416 -14.02 -0.81 -2.48
CA ALA A 416 -12.61 -0.54 -2.78
C ALA A 416 -11.72 -0.55 -1.53
N ALA A 417 -12.21 -0.04 -0.40
CA ALA A 417 -11.52 -0.10 0.89
C ALA A 417 -11.41 -1.54 1.42
N ALA A 418 -12.51 -2.29 1.38
CA ALA A 418 -12.56 -3.71 1.76
C ALA A 418 -11.58 -4.56 0.94
N GLU A 419 -11.55 -4.39 -0.38
CA GLU A 419 -10.66 -5.13 -1.27
C GLU A 419 -9.18 -4.76 -1.06
N THR A 420 -8.85 -3.47 -0.90
CA THR A 420 -7.49 -3.02 -0.56
C THR A 420 -7.01 -3.70 0.73
N TRP A 421 -7.86 -3.67 1.76
CA TRP A 421 -7.53 -4.19 3.08
C TRP A 421 -7.38 -5.72 3.08
N LEU A 422 -8.28 -6.46 2.41
CA LEU A 422 -8.11 -7.90 2.21
C LEU A 422 -6.83 -8.24 1.44
N PHE A 423 -6.48 -7.46 0.41
CA PHE A 423 -5.26 -7.68 -0.38
C PHE A 423 -3.99 -7.53 0.48
N SER A 424 -4.03 -6.71 1.53
CA SER A 424 -2.93 -6.55 2.47
C SER A 424 -2.76 -7.70 3.49
N LEU A 425 -3.65 -8.71 3.48
CA LEU A 425 -3.54 -9.93 4.30
C LEU A 425 -2.88 -11.12 3.54
N MET A 426 -2.37 -10.90 2.33
CA MET A 426 -1.80 -11.96 1.49
C MET A 426 -0.30 -12.14 1.79
N ASP A 427 0.15 -13.40 1.79
CA ASP A 427 1.55 -13.78 1.99
C ASP A 427 2.42 -13.44 0.76
N VAL A 428 1.78 -13.32 -0.41
CA VAL A 428 2.36 -13.03 -1.74
C VAL A 428 1.43 -12.10 -2.53
N HIS A 429 1.98 -11.17 -3.32
CA HIS A 429 1.21 -10.24 -4.17
C HIS A 429 1.66 -10.28 -5.64
N VAL A 430 0.80 -10.77 -6.54
CA VAL A 430 0.95 -10.69 -8.00
C VAL A 430 0.15 -9.50 -8.52
N ILE A 431 0.81 -8.41 -8.94
CA ILE A 431 0.16 -7.12 -9.22
C ILE A 431 0.43 -6.59 -10.63
N SER A 432 -0.55 -5.93 -11.24
CA SER A 432 -0.32 -5.14 -12.47
C SER A 432 0.60 -3.94 -12.18
N GLN A 433 1.73 -3.84 -12.87
CA GLN A 433 2.83 -2.91 -12.58
C GLN A 433 2.40 -1.44 -12.47
N LEU A 434 1.50 -0.95 -13.35
CA LEU A 434 1.01 0.44 -13.33
C LEU A 434 -0.22 0.66 -12.43
N SER A 435 -0.70 -0.36 -11.71
CA SER A 435 -1.81 -0.16 -10.78
C SER A 435 -1.30 0.31 -9.41
N GLY A 436 -1.65 1.55 -9.06
CA GLY A 436 -1.51 2.03 -7.69
C GLY A 436 -2.24 1.11 -6.69
N PHE A 437 -3.38 0.53 -7.06
CA PHE A 437 -4.24 -0.28 -6.19
C PHE A 437 -3.51 -1.53 -5.65
N GLY A 438 -2.89 -2.31 -6.54
CA GLY A 438 -2.08 -3.48 -6.15
C GLY A 438 -0.84 -3.10 -5.35
N ARG A 439 -0.14 -2.03 -5.76
CA ARG A 439 1.02 -1.50 -5.01
C ARG A 439 0.65 -1.07 -3.60
N MET A 440 -0.46 -0.35 -3.43
CA MET A 440 -0.96 0.12 -2.13
C MET A 440 -1.29 -1.05 -1.21
N GLY A 441 -2.08 -2.02 -1.66
CA GLY A 441 -2.41 -3.21 -0.86
C GLY A 441 -1.17 -4.00 -0.42
N ALA A 442 -0.21 -4.21 -1.34
CA ALA A 442 1.04 -4.90 -1.03
C ALA A 442 1.95 -4.10 -0.06
N MET A 443 2.03 -2.77 -0.21
CA MET A 443 2.82 -1.90 0.68
C MET A 443 2.21 -1.73 2.07
N ILE A 444 0.90 -1.98 2.25
CA ILE A 444 0.25 -2.01 3.57
C ILE A 444 0.67 -3.27 4.36
N ALA A 445 0.84 -4.40 3.67
CA ALA A 445 1.22 -5.69 4.27
C ALA A 445 2.64 -5.73 4.88
N GLY A 446 3.47 -4.70 4.63
CA GLY A 446 4.84 -4.61 5.16
C GLY A 446 5.81 -5.70 4.66
N SER A 447 5.41 -6.60 3.76
CA SER A 447 6.24 -7.70 3.27
C SER A 447 6.63 -7.47 1.80
N TRP A 448 7.84 -6.96 1.56
CA TRP A 448 8.27 -6.44 0.26
C TRP A 448 8.90 -7.50 -0.66
N ASN A 449 9.14 -8.70 -0.12
CA ASN A 449 10.01 -9.71 -0.75
C ASN A 449 9.23 -10.73 -1.60
N HIS A 450 7.89 -10.67 -1.57
CA HIS A 450 6.98 -11.54 -2.33
C HIS A 450 6.05 -10.76 -3.29
N ILE A 451 6.51 -9.61 -3.78
CA ILE A 451 5.73 -8.73 -4.68
C ILE A 451 6.17 -8.93 -6.13
N ILE A 452 5.38 -9.69 -6.89
CA ILE A 452 5.55 -9.94 -8.33
C ILE A 452 4.84 -8.82 -9.11
N GLN A 453 5.58 -8.05 -9.92
CA GLN A 453 5.00 -6.99 -10.77
C GLN A 453 4.95 -7.39 -12.25
N LEU A 454 3.76 -7.45 -12.83
CA LEU A 454 3.54 -7.82 -14.23
C LEU A 454 3.40 -6.57 -15.11
N PRO A 455 4.20 -6.40 -16.19
CA PRO A 455 4.23 -5.19 -16.99
C PRO A 455 2.87 -4.72 -17.53
N ALA A 456 2.69 -3.41 -17.63
CA ALA A 456 1.59 -2.87 -18.43
C ALA A 456 1.82 -3.18 -19.92
N GLY A 457 0.75 -3.49 -20.63
CA GLY A 457 0.79 -3.84 -22.06
C GLY A 457 0.88 -5.34 -22.37
N MET A 458 1.02 -6.24 -21.39
CA MET A 458 0.92 -7.69 -21.67
C MET A 458 -0.40 -8.09 -22.34
N TRP A 459 -1.47 -7.31 -22.12
CA TRP A 459 -2.74 -7.36 -22.84
C TRP A 459 -2.64 -7.37 -24.39
N SER A 460 -1.46 -7.08 -24.97
CA SER A 460 -1.17 -7.15 -26.41
C SER A 460 -0.31 -8.35 -26.83
N LEU A 461 -0.22 -9.41 -26.02
CA LEU A 461 0.24 -10.73 -26.47
C LEU A 461 -0.76 -11.45 -27.38
N SER A 462 -1.80 -10.76 -27.86
CA SER A 462 -2.75 -11.22 -28.88
C SER A 462 -2.08 -11.67 -30.19
N GLY A 463 -0.87 -11.18 -30.50
CA GLY A 463 -0.04 -11.70 -31.60
C GLY A 463 0.51 -13.12 -31.38
N PHE A 464 0.44 -13.65 -30.16
CA PHE A 464 0.88 -14.99 -29.78
C PHE A 464 -0.29 -15.97 -29.49
N GLU A 465 -1.55 -15.54 -29.68
CA GLU A 465 -2.74 -16.41 -29.51
C GLU A 465 -2.71 -17.67 -30.40
N ALA A 466 -1.94 -17.67 -31.49
CA ALA A 466 -1.90 -18.74 -32.49
C ALA A 466 -1.40 -20.12 -32.00
N LYS A 467 -0.89 -20.26 -30.76
CA LYS A 467 -0.40 -21.53 -30.19
C LYS A 467 -0.73 -21.78 -28.71
N LEU A 468 -1.63 -21.01 -28.10
CA LEU A 468 -2.16 -21.34 -26.76
C LEU A 468 -3.53 -22.02 -26.89
N THR A 469 -3.61 -23.28 -26.47
CA THR A 469 -4.83 -24.10 -26.54
C THR A 469 -5.84 -23.67 -25.47
N TYR A 470 -6.54 -22.57 -25.73
CA TYR A 470 -7.59 -22.04 -24.85
C TYR A 470 -8.88 -22.85 -24.97
N VAL A 471 -9.38 -23.30 -23.82
CA VAL A 471 -10.66 -24.01 -23.66
C VAL A 471 -11.81 -23.06 -24.03
N GLY A 472 -12.52 -23.34 -25.12
CA GLY A 472 -13.76 -22.65 -25.49
C GLY A 472 -14.97 -23.15 -24.71
N ARG A 473 -16.11 -22.46 -24.82
CA ARG A 473 -17.37 -22.92 -24.22
C ARG A 473 -17.96 -24.11 -24.99
N PRO A 474 -18.77 -24.99 -24.36
CA PRO A 474 -19.45 -26.11 -25.04
C PRO A 474 -20.38 -25.69 -26.19
N ASP A 475 -20.82 -24.44 -26.16
CA ASP A 475 -21.80 -23.80 -27.03
C ASP A 475 -21.21 -22.70 -27.95
N GLU A 476 -19.89 -22.46 -27.90
CA GLU A 476 -19.23 -21.53 -28.84
C GLU A 476 -18.85 -22.24 -30.14
N ALA A 477 -19.58 -21.95 -31.22
CA ALA A 477 -19.22 -22.37 -32.57
C ALA A 477 -17.81 -21.89 -32.95
N SER A 478 -17.07 -22.73 -33.69
CA SER A 478 -15.61 -22.66 -33.80
C SER A 478 -15.08 -21.38 -34.47
N ASN A 479 -14.72 -20.38 -33.66
CA ASN A 479 -13.66 -19.44 -34.03
C ASN A 479 -12.34 -20.23 -34.12
N ALA A 480 -11.75 -20.30 -35.32
CA ALA A 480 -10.92 -21.41 -35.79
C ALA A 480 -9.58 -21.70 -35.07
N ASN A 481 -9.25 -20.99 -33.97
CA ASN A 481 -7.99 -21.11 -33.24
C ASN A 481 -8.15 -21.47 -31.74
N ARG A 482 -9.33 -21.92 -31.28
CA ARG A 482 -9.54 -22.34 -29.88
C ARG A 482 -10.09 -23.76 -29.78
N THR A 483 -9.32 -24.65 -29.18
CA THR A 483 -9.65 -26.08 -29.06
C THR A 483 -10.13 -26.37 -27.65
N VAL A 484 -11.33 -26.94 -27.51
CA VAL A 484 -11.82 -27.46 -26.22
C VAL A 484 -11.00 -28.69 -25.85
N VAL A 485 -10.48 -28.70 -24.62
CA VAL A 485 -9.72 -29.82 -24.03
C VAL A 485 -10.43 -30.21 -22.74
N HIS A 486 -10.73 -31.50 -22.58
CA HIS A 486 -11.35 -32.00 -21.35
C HIS A 486 -10.32 -32.14 -20.22
N ALA A 487 -10.77 -32.13 -18.96
CA ALA A 487 -9.88 -32.13 -17.79
C ALA A 487 -9.00 -33.39 -17.67
N ASP A 488 -9.40 -34.50 -18.29
CA ASP A 488 -8.65 -35.76 -18.40
C ASP A 488 -7.55 -35.74 -19.49
N GLN A 489 -7.63 -34.80 -20.43
CA GLN A 489 -6.64 -34.59 -21.51
C GLN A 489 -5.52 -33.61 -21.11
N CYS A 490 -5.49 -33.20 -19.84
CA CYS A 490 -4.48 -32.32 -19.27
C CYS A 490 -3.76 -33.04 -18.13
N ALA A 491 -2.43 -32.95 -18.04
CA ALA A 491 -1.72 -33.64 -16.96
C ALA A 491 -2.03 -33.04 -15.57
N HIS A 492 -2.20 -31.72 -15.51
CA HIS A 492 -2.38 -30.94 -14.28
C HIS A 492 -3.56 -29.95 -14.37
N PRO A 493 -4.81 -30.42 -14.57
CA PRO A 493 -5.99 -29.56 -14.68
C PRO A 493 -6.20 -28.74 -13.40
N SER A 494 -6.74 -27.52 -13.52
CA SER A 494 -7.06 -26.66 -12.37
C SER A 494 -8.12 -27.26 -11.43
N GLN A 495 -9.01 -28.13 -11.94
CA GLN A 495 -9.97 -28.90 -11.15
C GLN A 495 -10.17 -30.28 -11.77
N ARG A 496 -10.41 -31.31 -10.94
CA ARG A 496 -10.51 -32.72 -11.37
C ARG A 496 -11.74 -33.02 -12.24
N ASN A 497 -12.84 -32.31 -11.99
CA ASN A 497 -14.14 -32.51 -12.63
C ASN A 497 -14.64 -31.18 -13.20
N GLY A 498 -15.32 -31.21 -14.35
CA GLY A 498 -15.86 -30.00 -15.00
C GLY A 498 -14.84 -29.26 -15.90
N PRO A 499 -15.12 -28.00 -16.27
CA PRO A 499 -14.28 -27.24 -17.19
C PRO A 499 -12.98 -26.81 -16.50
N ALA A 500 -11.88 -27.51 -16.78
CA ALA A 500 -10.57 -27.18 -16.24
C ALA A 500 -9.83 -26.16 -17.12
N PHE A 501 -9.07 -25.27 -16.48
CA PHE A 501 -7.99 -24.56 -17.15
C PHE A 501 -6.74 -25.44 -17.13
N CYS A 502 -6.06 -25.53 -18.27
CA CYS A 502 -4.89 -26.37 -18.47
C CYS A 502 -3.64 -25.53 -18.73
N TRP A 503 -2.53 -25.88 -18.07
CA TRP A 503 -1.33 -25.05 -18.04
C TRP A 503 -0.46 -25.35 -19.26
N PRO A 504 0.13 -24.34 -19.95
CA PRO A 504 0.78 -24.53 -21.25
C PRO A 504 2.02 -25.44 -21.26
N GLU A 505 2.49 -25.88 -20.09
CA GLU A 505 3.72 -26.66 -19.95
C GLU A 505 3.47 -28.18 -20.03
N ASP A 506 2.22 -28.66 -19.81
CA ASP A 506 1.90 -30.09 -19.69
C ASP A 506 0.67 -30.60 -20.52
N PRO A 507 0.65 -30.44 -21.86
CA PRO A 507 -0.26 -31.22 -22.71
C PRO A 507 0.16 -32.70 -22.73
N SER A 508 -0.78 -33.64 -22.68
CA SER A 508 -0.48 -35.07 -22.68
C SER A 508 -0.08 -35.59 -24.08
N GLY A 509 1.21 -35.52 -24.40
CA GLY A 509 1.81 -36.04 -25.63
C GLY A 509 3.25 -35.56 -25.81
N PRO A 510 3.97 -36.00 -26.86
CA PRO A 510 5.22 -35.35 -27.24
C PRO A 510 4.91 -33.88 -27.60
N PRO A 511 5.59 -32.89 -27.00
CA PRO A 511 5.27 -31.48 -27.26
C PRO A 511 5.49 -31.14 -28.74
N PRO A 512 4.67 -30.27 -29.35
CA PRO A 512 4.74 -29.93 -30.78
C PRO A 512 5.96 -29.07 -31.10
N ALA A 513 7.13 -29.72 -31.12
CA ALA A 513 8.46 -29.17 -31.42
C ALA A 513 8.70 -27.75 -30.86
N MET A 514 8.34 -27.52 -29.60
CA MET A 514 8.73 -26.32 -28.88
C MET A 514 10.17 -26.49 -28.43
N ASP A 515 11.10 -25.93 -29.20
CA ASP A 515 12.51 -25.97 -28.86
C ASP A 515 12.82 -25.17 -27.58
N SER A 516 13.99 -25.42 -27.00
CA SER A 516 14.48 -24.70 -25.82
C SER A 516 14.81 -23.22 -26.10
N ASN A 517 14.63 -22.74 -27.33
CA ASN A 517 14.83 -21.36 -27.75
C ASN A 517 13.51 -20.56 -27.83
N SER A 518 12.35 -21.23 -27.71
CA SER A 518 11.01 -20.62 -27.79
C SER A 518 10.94 -19.34 -26.94
N PRO A 519 10.86 -18.13 -27.57
CA PRO A 519 11.01 -16.88 -26.83
C PRO A 519 9.91 -16.65 -25.80
N MET A 520 8.77 -17.33 -25.93
CA MET A 520 7.57 -17.12 -25.12
C MET A 520 7.63 -17.85 -23.77
N SER A 521 7.96 -19.14 -23.73
CA SER A 521 8.13 -19.86 -22.46
C SER A 521 9.36 -19.34 -21.71
N LEU A 522 10.46 -19.06 -22.42
CA LEU A 522 11.62 -18.36 -21.86
C LEU A 522 11.19 -17.02 -21.25
N LYS A 523 10.54 -16.13 -22.00
CA LYS A 523 10.18 -14.78 -21.48
C LYS A 523 9.16 -14.84 -20.35
N ILE A 524 8.16 -15.71 -20.37
CA ILE A 524 7.17 -15.82 -19.29
C ILE A 524 7.81 -16.41 -18.03
N ARG A 525 8.55 -17.54 -18.13
CA ARG A 525 9.32 -18.08 -17.00
C ARG A 525 10.32 -17.05 -16.48
N HIS A 526 11.00 -16.29 -17.34
CA HIS A 526 11.94 -15.23 -16.97
C HIS A 526 11.24 -14.03 -16.31
N MET A 527 9.98 -13.70 -16.66
CA MET A 527 9.21 -12.64 -16.00
C MET A 527 8.69 -13.06 -14.61
N CYS A 528 8.21 -14.30 -14.43
CA CYS A 528 7.80 -14.77 -13.10
C CYS A 528 9.01 -15.15 -12.20
N SER A 529 10.15 -15.59 -12.76
CA SER A 529 11.36 -15.97 -11.98
C SER A 529 12.37 -14.84 -11.77
N LYS A 530 12.43 -13.83 -12.66
CA LYS A 530 12.98 -12.50 -12.37
C LYS A 530 11.87 -11.50 -12.04
N ALA A 531 10.79 -11.97 -11.41
CA ALA A 531 9.91 -11.09 -10.67
C ALA A 531 10.73 -10.57 -9.48
N THR A 532 11.41 -9.45 -9.68
CA THR A 532 12.40 -8.93 -8.74
C THR A 532 11.73 -8.66 -7.40
N PRO A 533 12.19 -9.30 -6.30
CA PRO A 533 11.88 -8.82 -4.96
C PRO A 533 12.19 -7.33 -4.90
N MET A 534 11.41 -6.51 -4.19
CA MET A 534 11.60 -5.06 -4.34
C MET A 534 12.97 -4.59 -3.81
N GLU A 535 13.66 -5.43 -3.04
CA GLU A 535 15.08 -5.36 -2.70
C GLU A 535 16.02 -5.24 -3.92
N ASP A 536 15.77 -5.93 -5.04
CA ASP A 536 16.61 -5.81 -6.24
C ASP A 536 16.43 -4.45 -6.94
N ILE A 537 15.24 -3.85 -6.82
CA ILE A 537 14.99 -2.47 -7.25
C ILE A 537 15.66 -1.47 -6.28
N VAL A 538 15.80 -1.81 -5.00
CA VAL A 538 16.65 -1.05 -4.06
C VAL A 538 18.12 -1.15 -4.50
N MET A 539 18.66 -2.35 -4.68
CA MET A 539 20.04 -2.61 -5.09
C MET A 539 20.41 -1.86 -6.39
N ALA A 540 19.55 -1.92 -7.40
CA ALA A 540 19.75 -1.25 -8.69
C ALA A 540 19.69 0.30 -8.62
N HIS A 541 19.18 0.87 -7.53
CA HIS A 541 19.08 2.32 -7.32
C HIS A 541 19.94 2.87 -6.17
N THR A 542 20.48 2.03 -5.29
CA THR A 542 21.46 2.44 -4.26
C THR A 542 22.90 2.26 -4.71
N GLY A 543 23.15 1.59 -5.83
CA GLY A 543 24.51 1.29 -6.34
C GLY A 543 25.26 0.23 -5.52
N ALA A 544 24.62 -0.33 -4.49
CA ALA A 544 25.20 -1.35 -3.63
C ALA A 544 25.30 -2.69 -4.37
N ARG A 545 26.42 -2.94 -5.03
CA ARG A 545 26.80 -4.32 -5.40
C ARG A 545 27.06 -5.10 -4.10
N ARG A 546 26.55 -6.33 -4.00
CA ARG A 546 27.08 -7.30 -3.02
C ARG A 546 28.56 -7.55 -3.37
N GLN A 547 29.40 -7.48 -2.35
CA GLN A 547 30.69 -8.18 -2.34
C GLN A 547 30.44 -9.64 -1.98
#